data_AF-A0A941KY82-F1
#
_entry.id   AF-A0A941KY82-F1
#
_cell.length_a   1.000
_cell.length_b   1.000
_cell.length_c   1.000
_cell.angle_alpha   90.00
_cell.angle_beta   90.00
_cell.angle_gamma   90.00
#
_symmetry.space_group_name_H-M   'P 1'
#
loop_
_entity.id
_entity.type
_entity.pdbx_description
1 polymer ?
#
loop_
_entity_poly.entity_id
_entity_poly.type
_entity_poly.pdbx_seq_one_letter_code
_entity_poly.pdbx_strand_id
1 'polypeptide(L)'
;MEFITSGETVNCVRVSDDPGTGREKKQVVISFNAQVDRVAPHVAAVLTGEERQQLESWLTDRARLKSVLEEKSIESTILETLPALMIQAVQALDTLPTVDRQTYEAIRVSVKDLTDALERAEPHTASRSVEFDQMQGNEELKERLDVIRDDLEKRK
;
A
#
# COMPACT_ATOMS: atom_id res chain seq x y z
N MET A 1 -12.12 -14.81 -19.38
CA MET A 1 -13.04 -14.07 -18.49
C MET A 1 -12.34 -12.83 -17.99
N GLU A 2 -13.09 -11.77 -17.72
CA GLU A 2 -12.61 -10.58 -17.02
C GLU A 2 -13.22 -10.54 -15.61
N PHE A 3 -12.46 -10.06 -14.63
CA PHE A 3 -12.94 -9.86 -13.26
C PHE A 3 -12.82 -8.39 -12.90
N ILE A 4 -13.96 -7.72 -12.74
CA ILE A 4 -14.02 -6.27 -12.51
C ILE A 4 -14.48 -6.03 -11.08
N THR A 5 -13.66 -5.35 -10.29
CA THR A 5 -14.04 -4.93 -8.94
C THR A 5 -14.68 -3.55 -9.00
N SER A 6 -15.88 -3.42 -8.44
CA SER A 6 -16.62 -2.16 -8.31
C SER A 6 -17.04 -1.99 -6.87
N GLY A 7 -16.26 -1.23 -6.10
CA GLY A 7 -16.44 -1.09 -4.65
C GLY A 7 -16.26 -2.45 -3.94
N GLU A 8 -17.30 -2.87 -3.22
CA GLU A 8 -17.32 -4.15 -2.49
C GLU A 8 -17.83 -5.33 -3.33
N THR A 9 -18.01 -5.16 -4.63
CA THR A 9 -18.56 -6.22 -5.50
C THR A 9 -17.56 -6.59 -6.60
N VAL A 10 -17.33 -7.89 -6.80
CA VAL A 10 -16.58 -8.45 -7.92
C VAL A 10 -17.57 -8.97 -8.95
N ASN A 11 -17.45 -8.47 -10.17
CA ASN A 11 -18.24 -8.90 -11.32
C ASN A 11 -17.40 -9.84 -12.19
N CYS A 12 -17.88 -11.07 -12.38
CA CYS A 12 -17.33 -12.01 -13.34
C CYS A 12 -17.93 -11.75 -14.72
N VAL A 13 -17.13 -11.28 -15.67
CA VAL A 13 -17.57 -10.88 -17.00
C VAL A 13 -17.04 -11.86 -18.04
N ARG A 14 -17.95 -12.50 -18.77
CA ARG A 14 -17.63 -13.32 -19.93
C ARG A 14 -17.54 -12.41 -21.14
N VAL A 15 -16.38 -12.42 -21.79
CA VAL A 15 -16.16 -11.73 -23.05
C VAL A 15 -16.26 -12.78 -24.15
N SER A 16 -17.15 -12.56 -25.10
CA SER A 16 -17.33 -13.40 -26.27
C SER A 16 -17.36 -12.51 -27.50
N ASP A 17 -16.66 -12.89 -28.57
CA ASP A 17 -16.77 -12.18 -29.84
C ASP A 17 -18.13 -12.43 -30.48
N ASP A 18 -18.81 -11.36 -30.90
CA ASP A 18 -20.03 -11.46 -31.68
C ASP A 18 -19.66 -11.79 -33.14
N PRO A 19 -19.98 -13.00 -33.64
CA PRO A 19 -19.57 -13.42 -34.98
C PRO A 19 -20.29 -12.66 -36.10
N GLY A 20 -21.34 -11.89 -35.79
CA GLY A 20 -22.08 -11.07 -36.76
C GLY A 20 -21.60 -9.62 -36.88
N THR A 21 -20.90 -9.10 -35.86
CA THR A 21 -20.47 -7.68 -35.84
C THR A 21 -18.97 -7.48 -35.63
N GLY A 22 -18.23 -8.55 -35.30
CA GLY A 22 -16.80 -8.49 -34.99
C GLY A 22 -16.48 -7.66 -33.74
N ARG A 23 -17.49 -7.45 -32.87
CA ARG A 23 -17.36 -6.68 -31.63
C ARG A 23 -17.35 -7.62 -30.44
N GLU A 24 -16.52 -7.31 -29.45
CA GLU A 24 -16.54 -7.99 -28.16
C GLU A 24 -17.86 -7.72 -27.43
N LYS A 25 -18.56 -8.80 -27.08
CA LYS A 25 -19.74 -8.77 -26.23
C LYS A 25 -19.34 -9.15 -24.81
N LYS A 26 -19.54 -8.21 -23.88
CA LYS A 26 -19.28 -8.41 -22.45
C LYS A 26 -20.58 -8.73 -21.73
N GLN A 27 -20.64 -9.86 -21.02
CA GLN A 27 -21.79 -10.27 -20.22
C GLN A 27 -21.37 -10.54 -18.78
N VAL A 28 -22.01 -9.86 -17.83
CA VAL A 28 -21.86 -10.18 -16.41
C VAL A 28 -22.56 -11.52 -16.13
N VAL A 29 -21.79 -12.51 -15.71
CA VAL A 29 -22.27 -13.87 -15.44
C VAL A 29 -22.74 -14.01 -13.99
N ILE A 30 -21.99 -13.43 -13.06
CA ILE A 30 -22.30 -13.43 -11.64
C ILE A 30 -21.51 -12.34 -10.92
N SER A 31 -22.07 -11.86 -9.81
CA SER A 31 -21.47 -10.85 -8.95
C SER A 31 -21.45 -11.36 -7.52
N PHE A 32 -20.36 -11.11 -6.79
CA PHE A 32 -20.23 -11.52 -5.40
C PHE A 32 -19.42 -10.50 -4.60
N ASN A 33 -19.47 -10.58 -3.27
CA ASN A 33 -18.78 -9.62 -2.41
C ASN A 33 -17.25 -9.79 -2.48
N ALA A 34 -16.54 -8.67 -2.56
CA ALA A 34 -15.09 -8.60 -2.69
C ALA A 34 -14.32 -9.02 -1.43
N GLN A 35 -14.98 -9.22 -0.28
CA GLN A 35 -14.38 -9.70 0.96
C GLN A 35 -14.34 -11.24 1.04
N VAL A 36 -14.80 -11.95 -0.01
CA VAL A 36 -14.78 -13.41 -0.01
C VAL A 36 -13.44 -13.90 -0.58
N ASP A 37 -12.65 -14.58 0.25
CA ASP A 37 -11.31 -15.09 -0.11
C ASP A 37 -11.35 -16.44 -0.84
N ARG A 38 -12.55 -16.98 -1.10
CA ARG A 38 -12.78 -18.28 -1.76
C ARG A 38 -13.95 -18.20 -2.72
N VAL A 39 -13.93 -19.03 -3.77
CA VAL A 39 -15.06 -19.11 -4.71
C VAL A 39 -16.29 -19.65 -3.97
N ALA A 40 -17.31 -18.81 -3.82
CA ALA A 40 -18.53 -19.22 -3.14
C ALA A 40 -19.28 -20.30 -3.95
N PRO A 41 -20.01 -21.24 -3.30
CA PRO A 41 -20.68 -22.34 -4.00
C PRO A 41 -21.65 -21.89 -5.10
N HIS A 42 -22.35 -20.76 -4.88
CA HIS A 42 -23.25 -20.15 -5.85
C HIS A 42 -22.52 -19.55 -7.05
N VAL A 43 -21.28 -19.08 -6.87
CA VAL A 43 -20.41 -18.58 -7.94
C VAL A 43 -19.85 -19.74 -8.75
N ALA A 44 -19.36 -20.79 -8.07
CA ALA A 44 -18.88 -22.00 -8.72
C ALA A 44 -19.96 -22.61 -9.62
N ALA A 45 -21.21 -22.70 -9.16
CA ALA A 45 -22.30 -23.31 -9.91
C ALA A 45 -22.55 -22.71 -11.31
N VAL A 46 -22.23 -21.43 -11.52
CA VAL A 46 -22.49 -20.70 -12.78
C VAL A 46 -21.26 -20.65 -13.70
N LEU A 47 -20.08 -20.97 -13.16
CA LEU A 47 -18.81 -20.94 -13.89
C LEU A 47 -18.41 -22.33 -14.39
N THR A 48 -17.80 -22.38 -15.58
CA THR A 48 -17.17 -23.61 -16.09
C THR A 48 -15.92 -23.95 -15.29
N GLY A 49 -15.40 -25.17 -15.42
CA GLY A 49 -14.20 -25.60 -14.68
C GLY A 49 -12.99 -24.69 -14.92
N GLU A 50 -12.76 -24.28 -16.17
CA GLU A 50 -11.69 -23.36 -16.54
C GLU A 50 -11.90 -21.96 -15.95
N GLU A 51 -13.14 -21.46 -15.94
CA GLU A 51 -13.47 -20.15 -15.39
C GLU A 51 -13.33 -20.11 -13.87
N ARG A 52 -13.63 -21.22 -13.18
CA ARG A 52 -13.37 -21.35 -11.74
C ARG A 52 -11.88 -21.29 -11.44
N GLN A 53 -11.06 -21.97 -12.24
CA GLN A 53 -9.61 -21.95 -12.07
C GLN A 53 -9.02 -20.55 -12.31
N GLN A 54 -9.53 -19.83 -13.31
CA GLN A 54 -9.19 -18.42 -13.55
C GLN A 54 -9.59 -17.52 -12.37
N LEU A 55 -10.77 -17.74 -11.77
CA LEU A 55 -11.24 -16.99 -10.61
C LEU A 55 -10.43 -17.30 -9.34
N GLU A 56 -10.08 -18.56 -9.09
CA GLU A 56 -9.24 -18.96 -7.96
C GLU A 56 -7.83 -18.36 -8.05
N SER A 57 -7.24 -18.36 -9.25
CA SER A 57 -5.95 -17.70 -9.48
C SER A 57 -6.05 -16.20 -9.20
N TRP A 58 -7.11 -15.55 -9.69
CA TRP A 58 -7.34 -14.12 -9.48
C TRP A 58 -7.53 -13.77 -8.00
N LEU A 59 -8.29 -14.57 -7.24
CA LEU A 59 -8.47 -14.39 -5.80
C LEU A 59 -7.14 -14.58 -5.04
N THR A 60 -6.34 -15.56 -5.44
CA THR A 60 -5.03 -15.84 -4.82
C THR A 60 -4.03 -14.71 -5.06
N ASP A 61 -3.96 -14.20 -6.29
CA ASP A 61 -3.12 -13.05 -6.64
C ASP A 61 -3.55 -11.79 -5.88
N ARG A 62 -4.86 -11.59 -5.73
CA ARG A 62 -5.41 -10.47 -4.96
C ARG A 62 -5.09 -10.60 -3.47
N ALA A 63 -5.19 -11.80 -2.90
CA ALA A 63 -4.79 -12.06 -1.51
C ALA A 63 -3.27 -11.83 -1.31
N ARG A 64 -2.45 -12.24 -2.27
CA ARG A 64 -1.00 -11.97 -2.25
C ARG A 64 -0.70 -10.48 -2.32
N LEU A 65 -1.35 -9.74 -3.21
CA LEU A 65 -1.20 -8.28 -3.32
C LEU A 65 -1.64 -7.59 -2.04
N LYS A 66 -2.77 -8.01 -1.45
CA LYS A 66 -3.25 -7.51 -0.16
C LYS A 66 -2.26 -7.81 0.96
N SER A 67 -1.68 -9.01 1.00
CA SER A 67 -0.63 -9.38 1.98
C SER A 67 0.62 -8.52 1.83
N VAL A 68 1.07 -8.24 0.61
CA VAL A 68 2.23 -7.35 0.35
C VAL A 68 1.91 -5.89 0.73
N LEU A 69 0.66 -5.47 0.54
CA LEU A 69 0.15 -4.16 0.95
C LEU A 69 -0.12 -4.04 2.46
N GLU A 70 -0.37 -5.15 3.16
CA GLU A 70 -0.50 -5.19 4.63
C GLU A 70 0.88 -5.28 5.31
N GLU A 71 1.87 -5.90 4.66
CA GLU A 71 3.25 -6.03 5.17
C GLU A 71 4.03 -4.69 5.11
N LYS A 72 3.64 -3.77 4.23
CA LYS A 72 4.01 -2.35 4.31
C LYS A 72 2.88 -1.60 4.99
N SER A 73 3.10 -1.06 6.18
CA SER A 73 2.06 -0.29 6.89
C SER A 73 1.43 0.75 5.94
N ILE A 74 0.09 0.83 5.95
CA ILE A 74 -0.68 1.70 5.06
C ILE A 74 -0.16 3.14 5.15
N GLU A 75 0.25 3.53 6.34
CA GLU A 75 0.88 4.82 6.66
C GLU A 75 2.18 5.04 5.87
N SER A 76 3.05 4.04 5.75
CA SER A 76 4.29 4.13 4.95
C SER A 76 3.97 4.23 3.47
N THR A 77 3.02 3.45 2.98
CA THR A 77 2.60 3.49 1.56
C THR A 77 1.97 4.85 1.21
N ILE A 78 1.17 5.42 2.11
CA ILE A 78 0.60 6.76 1.94
C ILE A 78 1.72 7.81 1.90
N LEU A 79 2.67 7.79 2.83
CA LEU A 79 3.77 8.74 2.87
C LEU A 79 4.73 8.60 1.67
N GLU A 80 4.95 7.39 1.16
CA GLU A 80 5.75 7.13 -0.05
C GLU A 80 5.07 7.64 -1.33
N THR A 81 3.73 7.56 -1.41
CA THR A 81 2.96 7.94 -2.61
C THR A 81 2.53 9.41 -2.60
N LEU A 82 2.47 10.06 -1.44
CA LEU A 82 2.05 11.45 -1.28
C LEU A 82 2.84 12.45 -2.16
N PRO A 83 4.19 12.38 -2.27
CA PRO A 83 4.94 13.32 -3.10
C PRO A 83 4.55 13.25 -4.59
N ALA A 84 4.34 12.04 -5.11
CA ALA A 84 3.92 11.84 -6.50
C ALA A 84 2.51 12.41 -6.76
N LEU A 85 1.59 12.23 -5.81
CA LEU A 85 0.24 12.80 -5.88
C LEU A 85 0.26 14.32 -5.79
N MET A 86 1.13 14.92 -4.96
CA MET A 86 1.28 16.37 -4.88
C MET A 86 1.82 16.96 -6.19
N ILE A 87 2.79 16.31 -6.83
CA ILE A 87 3.31 16.73 -8.15
C ILE A 87 2.19 16.69 -9.20
N GLN A 88 1.39 15.63 -9.23
CA GLN A 88 0.25 15.52 -10.15
C GLN A 88 -0.81 16.59 -9.86
N ALA A 89 -1.07 16.90 -8.59
CA ALA A 89 -2.01 17.96 -8.20
C ALA A 89 -1.52 19.35 -8.65
N VAL A 90 -0.22 19.64 -8.57
CA VAL A 90 0.37 20.88 -9.10
C VAL A 90 0.20 20.96 -10.62
N GLN A 91 0.49 19.88 -11.34
CA GLN A 91 0.30 19.82 -12.79
C GLN A 91 -1.18 20.00 -13.20
N ALA A 92 -2.12 19.46 -12.42
CA ALA A 92 -3.54 19.65 -12.63
C ALA A 92 -3.95 21.12 -12.39
N LEU A 93 -3.37 21.79 -11.38
CA LEU A 93 -3.63 23.21 -11.11
C LEU A 93 -3.07 24.12 -12.22
N ASP A 94 -1.89 23.80 -12.77
CA ASP A 94 -1.26 24.59 -13.86
C ASP A 94 -2.01 24.45 -15.20
N THR A 95 -2.74 23.34 -15.40
CA THR A 95 -3.51 23.10 -16.62
C THR A 95 -4.93 23.66 -16.57
N LEU A 96 -5.43 23.98 -15.37
CA LEU A 96 -6.77 24.52 -15.21
C LEU A 96 -6.77 26.05 -15.37
N PRO A 97 -7.60 26.61 -16.28
CA PRO A 97 -7.67 28.06 -16.50
C PRO A 97 -8.29 28.82 -15.32
N THR A 98 -9.11 28.14 -14.51
CA THR A 98 -9.73 28.68 -13.29
C THR A 98 -9.94 27.57 -12.27
N VAL A 99 -9.73 27.88 -11.00
CA VAL A 99 -10.01 26.99 -9.87
C VAL A 99 -11.10 27.64 -9.01
N ASP A 100 -12.08 26.85 -8.58
CA ASP A 100 -13.14 27.30 -7.68
C ASP A 100 -12.55 27.81 -6.36
N ARG A 101 -13.10 28.92 -5.82
CA ARG A 101 -12.59 29.57 -4.61
C ARG A 101 -12.66 28.67 -3.38
N GLN A 102 -13.69 27.83 -3.27
CA GLN A 102 -13.84 26.87 -2.17
C GLN A 102 -12.78 25.76 -2.29
N THR A 103 -12.54 25.26 -3.50
CA THR A 103 -11.48 24.27 -3.76
C THR A 103 -10.09 24.85 -3.48
N TYR A 104 -9.84 26.11 -3.87
CA TYR A 104 -8.60 26.81 -3.59
C TYR A 104 -8.33 26.94 -2.08
N GLU A 105 -9.31 27.42 -1.30
CA GLU A 105 -9.15 27.55 0.15
C GLU A 105 -9.00 26.17 0.83
N ALA A 106 -9.73 25.16 0.38
CA ALA A 106 -9.62 23.79 0.92
C ALA A 106 -8.22 23.19 0.68
N ILE A 107 -7.66 23.37 -0.52
CA ILE A 107 -6.27 22.95 -0.83
C ILE A 107 -5.30 23.72 0.06
N ARG A 108 -5.49 25.04 0.22
CA ARG A 108 -4.59 25.88 1.01
C ARG A 108 -4.57 25.51 2.49
N VAL A 109 -5.74 25.23 3.08
CA VAL A 109 -5.85 24.73 4.46
C VAL A 109 -5.17 23.37 4.59
N SER A 110 -5.44 22.45 3.66
CA SER A 110 -4.85 21.10 3.70
C SER A 110 -3.33 21.11 3.56
N VAL A 111 -2.78 21.98 2.71
CA VAL A 111 -1.32 22.18 2.59
C VAL A 111 -0.74 22.73 3.89
N LYS A 112 -1.42 23.69 4.53
CA LYS A 112 -0.99 24.24 5.82
C LYS A 112 -0.99 23.16 6.90
N ASP A 113 -2.06 22.38 7.02
CA ASP A 113 -2.15 21.31 8.02
C ASP A 113 -1.08 20.24 7.78
N LEU A 114 -0.78 19.94 6.52
CA LEU A 114 0.31 19.04 6.14
C LEU A 114 1.69 19.62 6.49
N THR A 115 1.93 20.91 6.25
CA THR A 115 3.16 21.60 6.66
C THR A 115 3.31 21.57 8.18
N ASP A 116 2.26 21.92 8.94
CA ASP A 116 2.28 21.89 10.39
C ASP A 116 2.54 20.47 10.93
N ALA A 117 2.02 19.42 10.24
CA ALA A 117 2.29 18.04 10.59
C ALA A 117 3.74 17.62 10.27
N LEU A 118 4.30 18.07 9.16
CA LEU A 118 5.69 17.81 8.78
C LEU A 118 6.67 18.54 9.70
N GLU A 119 6.38 19.78 10.12
CA GLU A 119 7.17 20.52 11.11
C GLU A 119 7.15 19.84 12.48
N ARG A 120 6.01 19.28 12.91
CA ARG A 120 5.95 18.44 14.11
C ARG A 120 6.71 17.12 13.97
N ALA A 121 6.83 16.61 12.75
CA ALA A 121 7.60 15.42 12.45
C ALA A 121 9.11 15.71 12.29
N GLU A 122 9.51 16.96 12.03
CA GLU A 122 10.90 17.41 11.90
C GLU A 122 11.84 16.89 13.01
N PRO A 123 11.52 16.96 14.31
CA PRO A 123 12.36 16.40 15.38
C PRO A 123 12.55 14.87 15.31
N HIS A 124 11.74 14.16 14.53
CA HIS A 124 11.84 12.71 14.29
C HIS A 124 12.59 12.37 12.98
N THR A 125 13.01 13.38 12.21
CA THR A 125 13.56 13.21 10.85
C THR A 125 15.08 13.31 10.72
N ALA A 126 15.84 13.49 11.81
CA ALA A 126 17.29 13.28 11.79
C ALA A 126 17.82 12.68 13.10
N SER A 127 18.61 11.60 12.96
CA SER A 127 19.31 10.81 13.98
C SER A 127 18.53 9.79 14.81
N ARG A 128 17.87 8.83 14.14
CA ARG A 128 17.72 7.48 14.70
C ARG A 128 19.06 6.70 14.63
N SER A 129 20.17 7.31 15.08
CA SER A 129 21.49 6.64 15.11
C SER A 129 22.54 7.22 16.08
N VAL A 130 22.20 8.07 17.06
CA VAL A 130 23.23 8.55 18.02
C VAL A 130 23.07 7.96 19.43
N GLU A 131 21.85 7.61 19.85
CA GLU A 131 21.66 7.04 21.20
C GLU A 131 21.87 5.51 21.28
N PHE A 132 21.66 4.78 20.19
CA PHE A 132 21.87 3.31 20.18
C PHE A 132 23.36 2.92 20.07
N ASP A 133 24.17 3.68 19.32
CA ASP A 133 25.62 3.44 19.21
C ASP A 133 26.38 3.84 20.49
N GLN A 134 25.87 4.82 21.26
CA GLN A 134 26.51 5.20 22.53
C GLN A 134 26.28 4.17 23.65
N MET A 135 25.15 3.45 23.65
CA MET A 135 24.96 2.34 24.59
C MET A 135 25.86 1.15 24.24
N GLN A 136 25.95 0.81 22.95
CA GLN A 136 26.73 -0.35 22.51
C GLN A 136 28.25 -0.13 22.70
N GLY A 137 28.75 1.07 22.39
CA GLY A 137 30.15 1.43 22.64
C GLY A 137 30.52 1.50 24.12
N ASN A 138 29.60 1.92 25.00
CA ASN A 138 29.84 1.92 26.45
C ASN A 138 29.82 0.51 27.04
N GLU A 139 28.98 -0.40 26.55
CA GLU A 139 29.01 -1.80 26.98
C GLU A 139 30.30 -2.50 26.53
N GLU A 140 30.74 -2.32 25.28
CA GLU A 140 32.01 -2.89 24.81
C GLU A 140 33.23 -2.33 25.57
N LEU A 141 33.24 -1.04 25.89
CA LEU A 141 34.29 -0.42 26.71
C LEU A 141 34.30 -0.96 28.15
N LYS A 142 33.13 -1.26 28.71
CA LYS A 142 32.99 -1.81 30.05
C LYS A 142 33.44 -3.27 30.11
N GLU A 143 33.07 -4.08 29.11
CA GLU A 143 33.57 -5.45 28.98
C GLU A 143 35.09 -5.49 28.80
N ARG A 144 35.66 -4.61 27.97
CA ARG A 144 37.12 -4.52 27.80
C ARG A 144 37.84 -4.08 29.07
N LEU A 145 37.27 -3.14 29.83
CA LEU A 145 37.81 -2.72 31.13
C LEU A 145 37.74 -3.83 32.18
N ASP A 146 36.65 -4.59 32.22
CA ASP A 146 36.49 -5.72 33.13
C ASP A 146 37.49 -6.85 32.79
N VAL A 147 37.70 -7.15 31.51
CA VAL A 147 38.71 -8.13 31.07
C VAL A 147 40.13 -7.68 31.44
N ILE A 148 40.47 -6.40 31.28
CA ILE A 148 41.78 -5.87 31.67
C ILE A 148 41.96 -5.90 33.19
N ARG A 149 40.91 -5.59 33.97
CA ARG A 149 40.93 -5.67 35.44
C ARG A 149 41.18 -7.11 35.89
N ASP A 150 40.48 -8.08 35.30
CA ASP A 150 40.64 -9.49 35.63
C ASP A 150 42.04 -10.03 35.25
N ASP A 151 42.63 -9.56 34.14
CA ASP A 151 44.00 -9.95 33.75
C ASP A 151 45.06 -9.35 34.68
N LEU A 152 44.80 -8.18 35.28
CA LEU A 152 45.66 -7.55 36.28
C LEU A 152 45.54 -8.21 37.66
N GLU A 153 44.35 -8.68 38.05
CA GLU A 153 44.16 -9.41 39.30
C GLU A 153 44.75 -10.82 39.26
N LYS A 154 44.73 -11.49 38.09
CA LYS A 154 45.36 -12.81 37.89
C LYS A 154 46.88 -12.77 37.78
N ARG A 155 47.50 -11.60 37.62
CA ARG A 155 48.96 -11.40 37.55
C ARG A 155 49.60 -10.97 38.86
N LYS A 156 48.84 -10.91 39.96
CA LYS A 156 49.36 -10.83 41.34
C LYS A 156 49.43 -12.21 41.96
#